data_AF-A0A958G0U7-F1
#
_entry.id   AF-A0A958G0U7-F1
#
_cell.length_a   1.000
_cell.length_b   1.000
_cell.length_c   1.000
_cell.angle_alpha   90.00
_cell.angle_beta   90.00
_cell.angle_gamma   90.00
#
_symmetry.space_group_name_H-M   'P 1'
#
loop_
_entity.id
_entity.type
_entity.pdbx_description
1 polymer ?
#
loop_
_entity_poly.entity_id
_entity_poly.type
_entity_poly.pdbx_seq_one_letter_code
_entity_poly.pdbx_strand_id
1 'polypeptide(L)'
;MTVHRPEWERRSELRSWTKDMTLSLVRFIAPAKDAGNATLTKDEEVWTFTPKTNRVIKIPASMKAQSWMGSDFSYQDLSRDDEIIDQYTHRLLSSENKDGHTIYTVESVPLDDAPVVWGKEILEIRDDYLILEHSFFDQDMKLVKKLTTRAIGPLGGKLF
;
A
#
# COMPACT_ATOMS: atom_id res chain seq x y z
N MET A 1 9.31 7.29 -6.90
CA MET A 1 9.11 7.20 -5.43
C MET A 1 10.27 7.91 -4.74
N THR A 2 9.99 8.78 -3.77
CA THR A 2 11.00 9.37 -2.90
C THR A 2 10.75 8.89 -1.48
N VAL A 3 11.79 8.41 -0.81
CA VAL A 3 11.75 7.96 0.58
C VAL A 3 12.58 8.91 1.42
N HIS A 4 11.98 9.47 2.46
CA HIS A 4 12.64 10.35 3.41
C HIS A 4 12.78 9.64 4.75
N ARG A 5 14.00 9.59 5.29
CA ARG A 5 14.36 9.13 6.63
C ARG A 5 15.13 10.24 7.35
N PRO A 6 15.23 10.21 8.70
CA PRO A 6 15.95 11.25 9.44
C PRO A 6 17.38 11.48 8.96
N GLU A 7 18.07 10.43 8.53
CA GLU A 7 19.49 10.47 8.15
C GLU A 7 19.74 10.43 6.63
N TRP A 8 18.73 10.08 5.83
CA TRP A 8 18.92 9.89 4.40
C TRP A 8 17.66 10.10 3.58
N GLU A 9 17.85 10.45 2.32
CA GLU A 9 16.81 10.50 1.31
C GLU A 9 17.20 9.65 0.11
N ARG A 10 16.23 8.94 -0.47
CA ARG A 10 16.44 8.20 -1.72
C ARG A 10 15.29 8.44 -2.68
N ARG A 11 15.65 8.89 -3.89
CA ARG A 11 14.75 8.92 -5.05
C ARG A 11 14.97 7.68 -5.90
N SER A 12 13.89 6.97 -6.19
CA SER A 12 13.85 5.77 -7.03
C SER A 12 12.87 5.94 -8.18
N GLU A 13 13.28 5.47 -9.35
CA GLU A 13 12.42 5.33 -10.52
C GLU A 13 12.01 3.88 -10.65
N LEU A 14 10.73 3.66 -10.91
CA LEU A 14 10.10 2.35 -10.88
C LEU A 14 9.28 2.18 -12.16
N ARG A 15 9.17 0.94 -12.61
CA ARG A 15 8.16 0.53 -13.59
C ARG A 15 7.31 -0.56 -12.96
N SER A 16 6.01 -0.39 -13.03
CA SER A 16 5.05 -1.35 -12.47
C SER A 16 4.14 -1.89 -13.57
N TRP A 17 3.76 -3.14 -13.43
CA TRP A 17 2.73 -3.79 -14.23
C TRP A 17 1.80 -4.52 -13.28
N THR A 18 0.51 -4.40 -13.53
CA THR A 18 -0.52 -5.19 -12.85
C THR A 18 -1.31 -5.96 -13.89
N LYS A 19 -1.73 -7.16 -13.53
CA LYS A 19 -2.70 -7.95 -14.29
C LYS A 19 -3.75 -8.41 -13.30
N ASP A 20 -4.97 -7.96 -13.54
CA ASP A 20 -6.11 -8.18 -12.65
C ASP A 20 -5.79 -7.70 -11.22
N MET A 21 -6.30 -8.39 -10.20
CA MET A 21 -5.99 -8.11 -8.79
C MET A 21 -4.96 -9.07 -8.20
N THR A 22 -4.50 -10.07 -8.96
CA THR A 22 -3.70 -11.18 -8.44
C THR A 22 -2.24 -11.10 -8.84
N LEU A 23 -1.85 -10.31 -9.83
CA LEU A 23 -0.48 -10.28 -10.30
C LEU A 23 0.04 -8.85 -10.41
N SER A 24 1.14 -8.57 -9.72
CA SER A 24 1.87 -7.31 -9.88
C SER A 24 3.37 -7.56 -9.98
N LEU A 25 4.04 -6.76 -10.81
CA LEU A 25 5.49 -6.75 -10.93
C LEU A 25 5.96 -5.31 -10.83
N VAL A 26 6.81 -5.04 -9.85
CA VAL A 26 7.50 -3.75 -9.70
C VAL A 26 8.98 -3.95 -9.98
N ARG A 27 9.56 -3.13 -10.86
CA ARG A 27 10.99 -3.16 -11.20
C ARG A 27 11.61 -1.79 -10.99
N PHE A 28 12.73 -1.76 -10.25
CA PHE A 28 13.53 -0.56 -10.05
C PHE A 28 14.35 -0.26 -11.31
N ILE A 29 14.28 0.97 -11.80
CA ILE A 29 15.03 1.47 -12.96
C ILE A 29 16.22 2.32 -12.49
N ALA A 30 16.02 3.15 -11.46
CA ALA A 30 17.05 3.99 -10.87
C ALA A 30 16.87 4.06 -9.33
N PRO A 31 17.93 4.34 -8.55
CA PRO A 31 19.30 4.62 -8.97
C PRO A 31 20.05 3.36 -9.42
N ALA A 32 21.22 3.51 -10.06
CA ALA A 32 22.03 2.38 -10.55
C ALA A 32 22.35 1.33 -9.48
N LYS A 33 22.42 1.73 -8.20
CA LYS A 33 22.61 0.81 -7.08
C LYS A 33 21.46 -0.20 -6.93
N ASP A 34 20.24 0.21 -7.22
CA ASP A 34 19.00 -0.56 -7.04
C ASP A 34 18.41 -1.05 -8.36
N ALA A 35 18.94 -0.56 -9.50
CA ALA A 35 18.45 -0.88 -10.83
C ALA A 35 18.41 -2.39 -11.08
N GLY A 36 17.28 -2.86 -11.59
CA GLY A 36 17.01 -4.26 -11.88
C GLY A 36 16.48 -5.08 -10.70
N ASN A 37 16.52 -4.57 -9.46
CA ASN A 37 15.76 -5.19 -8.37
C ASN A 37 14.27 -5.24 -8.75
N ALA A 38 13.60 -6.33 -8.40
CA ALA A 38 12.19 -6.48 -8.69
C ALA A 38 11.43 -7.11 -7.51
N THR A 39 10.15 -6.78 -7.43
CA THR A 39 9.20 -7.42 -6.53
C THR A 39 8.05 -7.96 -7.36
N LEU A 40 7.77 -9.25 -7.24
CA LEU A 40 6.63 -9.91 -7.85
C LEU A 40 5.64 -10.22 -6.74
N THR A 41 4.40 -9.78 -6.89
CA THR A 41 3.27 -10.27 -6.10
C THR A 41 2.47 -11.20 -7.01
N LYS A 42 2.18 -12.41 -6.53
CA LYS A 42 1.23 -13.33 -7.15
C LYS A 42 0.31 -13.87 -6.07
N ASP A 43 -0.96 -13.53 -6.16
CA ASP A 43 -1.95 -13.74 -5.10
C ASP A 43 -1.39 -13.11 -3.80
N GLU A 44 -1.41 -13.83 -2.69
CA GLU A 44 -0.82 -13.35 -1.44
C GLU A 44 0.71 -13.53 -1.35
N GLU A 45 1.34 -14.15 -2.34
CA GLU A 45 2.75 -14.49 -2.28
C GLU A 45 3.60 -13.37 -2.87
N VAL A 46 4.69 -13.03 -2.18
CA VAL A 46 5.61 -11.97 -2.61
C VAL A 46 7.00 -12.54 -2.78
N TRP A 47 7.64 -12.21 -3.91
CA TRP A 47 9.03 -12.54 -4.19
C TRP A 47 9.82 -11.28 -4.46
N THR A 48 11.08 -11.30 -4.06
CA THR A 48 12.07 -10.29 -4.44
C THR A 48 13.12 -10.92 -5.33
N PHE A 49 13.59 -10.15 -6.31
CA PHE A 49 14.70 -10.52 -7.17
C PHE A 49 15.81 -9.48 -7.03
N THR A 50 17.04 -9.94 -6.82
CA THR A 50 18.25 -9.12 -6.78
C THR A 50 19.21 -9.55 -7.89
N PRO A 51 19.43 -8.72 -8.93
CA PRO A 51 20.21 -9.09 -10.10
C PRO A 51 21.70 -9.27 -9.78
N LYS A 52 22.26 -8.46 -8.86
CA LYS A 52 23.69 -8.50 -8.50
C LYS A 52 24.15 -9.85 -7.98
N THR A 53 23.24 -10.59 -7.32
CA THR A 53 23.50 -11.91 -6.76
C THR A 53 22.72 -13.00 -7.49
N ASN A 54 21.94 -12.63 -8.51
CA ASN A 54 21.01 -13.51 -9.22
C ASN A 54 20.11 -14.34 -8.27
N ARG A 55 19.59 -13.70 -7.22
CA ARG A 55 18.78 -14.36 -6.19
C ARG A 55 17.32 -14.00 -6.29
N VAL A 56 16.47 -15.01 -6.21
CA VAL A 56 15.03 -14.88 -5.98
C VAL A 56 14.73 -15.37 -4.57
N ILE A 57 14.03 -14.55 -3.77
CA ILE A 57 13.68 -14.87 -2.39
C ILE A 57 12.17 -14.70 -2.25
N LYS A 58 11.48 -15.77 -1.84
CA LYS A 58 10.09 -15.69 -1.39
C LYS A 58 10.07 -15.04 -0.02
N ILE A 59 9.27 -13.99 0.14
CA ILE A 59 9.11 -13.30 1.42
C ILE A 59 8.21 -14.15 2.32
N PRO A 60 8.72 -14.67 3.46
CA PRO A 60 7.90 -15.43 4.38
C PRO A 60 6.90 -14.53 5.10
N ALA A 61 5.81 -15.12 5.62
CA ALA A 61 4.74 -14.38 6.31
C ALA A 61 5.28 -13.50 7.45
N SER A 62 6.24 -13.99 8.24
CA SER A 62 6.87 -13.24 9.33
C SER A 62 7.65 -12.01 8.88
N MET A 63 8.04 -11.93 7.60
CA MET A 63 8.72 -10.77 7.02
C MET A 63 7.78 -9.85 6.25
N LYS A 64 6.50 -10.20 6.07
CA LYS A 64 5.56 -9.35 5.31
C LYS A 64 5.37 -7.97 5.94
N ALA A 65 5.39 -7.87 7.26
CA ALA A 65 5.29 -6.60 7.99
C ALA A 65 6.55 -5.73 7.88
N GLN A 66 7.67 -6.24 7.33
CA GLN A 66 8.90 -5.46 7.19
C GLN A 66 8.78 -4.43 6.06
N SER A 67 9.52 -3.34 6.22
CA SER A 67 9.64 -2.26 5.24
C SER A 67 10.07 -2.79 3.86
N TRP A 68 9.30 -2.44 2.84
CA TRP A 68 9.63 -2.64 1.45
C TRP A 68 10.67 -1.62 1.02
N MET A 69 11.88 -2.12 0.78
CA MET A 69 13.00 -1.33 0.26
C MET A 69 13.33 -0.10 1.12
N GLY A 70 13.04 -0.10 2.42
CA GLY A 70 13.31 1.04 3.31
C GLY A 70 12.26 2.15 3.27
N SER A 71 11.16 1.96 2.53
CA SER A 71 10.00 2.87 2.49
C SER A 71 9.02 2.63 3.65
N ASP A 72 8.00 3.47 3.78
CA ASP A 72 6.92 3.28 4.75
C ASP A 72 5.89 2.22 4.32
N PHE A 73 5.99 1.75 3.08
CA PHE A 73 5.30 0.53 2.66
C PHE A 73 5.98 -0.69 3.24
N SER A 74 5.20 -1.67 3.63
CA SER A 74 5.62 -3.02 3.96
C SER A 74 5.42 -3.96 2.76
N TYR A 75 5.96 -5.17 2.82
CA TYR A 75 5.63 -6.18 1.81
C TYR A 75 4.15 -6.59 1.86
N GLN A 76 3.52 -6.51 3.03
CA GLN A 76 2.10 -6.79 3.20
C GLN A 76 1.25 -5.81 2.38
N ASP A 77 1.59 -4.52 2.43
CA ASP A 77 0.92 -3.45 1.66
C ASP A 77 1.00 -3.66 0.13
N LEU A 78 1.91 -4.51 -0.37
CA LEU A 78 2.03 -4.83 -1.81
C LEU A 78 1.20 -6.03 -2.25
N SER A 79 0.60 -6.76 -1.30
CA SER A 79 0.03 -8.10 -1.54
C SER A 79 -1.43 -8.25 -1.17
N ARG A 80 -2.02 -7.31 -0.43
CA ARG A 80 -3.28 -7.51 0.30
C ARG A 80 -4.16 -6.26 0.28
N ASP A 81 -4.68 -5.92 -0.89
CA ASP A 81 -5.63 -4.80 -1.06
C ASP A 81 -7.09 -5.21 -0.77
N ASP A 82 -7.43 -6.50 -0.81
CA ASP A 82 -8.80 -7.02 -0.69
C ASP A 82 -9.18 -7.47 0.73
N GLU A 83 -8.21 -7.76 1.61
CA GLU A 83 -8.49 -8.17 3.00
C GLU A 83 -9.37 -7.17 3.75
N ILE A 84 -9.26 -5.88 3.42
CA ILE A 84 -10.06 -4.86 4.09
C ILE A 84 -11.56 -5.08 3.89
N ILE A 85 -11.98 -5.71 2.80
CA ILE A 85 -13.38 -5.96 2.47
C ILE A 85 -13.96 -7.10 3.32
N ASP A 86 -13.17 -8.16 3.51
CA ASP A 86 -13.67 -9.42 4.10
C ASP A 86 -13.27 -9.61 5.57
N GLN A 87 -12.22 -8.93 6.03
CA GLN A 87 -11.64 -9.11 7.38
C GLN A 87 -12.05 -8.02 8.38
N TYR A 88 -12.92 -7.09 7.99
CA TYR A 88 -13.27 -5.92 8.79
C TYR A 88 -14.78 -5.69 8.85
N THR A 89 -15.22 -5.13 9.97
CA THR A 89 -16.52 -4.49 10.09
C THR A 89 -16.40 -3.01 9.76
N HIS A 90 -17.22 -2.54 8.83
CA HIS A 90 -17.20 -1.16 8.36
C HIS A 90 -18.31 -0.31 8.98
N ARG A 91 -17.98 0.93 9.30
CA ARG A 91 -18.92 1.95 9.76
C ARG A 91 -18.68 3.27 9.04
N LEU A 92 -19.71 3.79 8.39
CA LEU A 92 -19.69 5.15 7.86
C LEU A 92 -19.72 6.14 9.03
N LEU A 93 -18.66 6.93 9.17
CA LEU A 93 -18.54 7.98 10.19
C LEU A 93 -19.17 9.30 9.73
N SER A 94 -18.92 9.67 8.48
CA SER A 94 -19.41 10.93 7.90
C SER A 94 -19.43 10.87 6.38
N SER A 95 -20.22 11.78 5.79
CA SER A 95 -20.18 12.10 4.37
C SER A 95 -20.25 13.61 4.19
N GLU A 96 -19.31 14.19 3.42
CA GLU A 96 -19.28 15.62 3.13
C GLU A 96 -19.17 15.89 1.64
N ASN A 97 -19.67 17.04 1.18
CA ASN A 97 -19.48 17.48 -0.20
C ASN A 97 -18.30 18.45 -0.28
N LYS A 98 -17.32 18.14 -1.12
CA LYS A 98 -16.12 18.95 -1.32
C LYS A 98 -15.70 18.92 -2.79
N ASP A 99 -15.48 20.10 -3.37
CA ASP A 99 -15.03 20.27 -4.76
C ASP A 99 -15.84 19.49 -5.80
N GLY A 100 -17.16 19.39 -5.58
CA GLY A 100 -18.09 18.70 -6.48
C GLY A 100 -18.18 17.18 -6.30
N HIS A 101 -17.51 16.63 -5.28
CA HIS A 101 -17.55 15.22 -4.94
C HIS A 101 -18.09 14.99 -3.53
N THR A 102 -18.80 13.89 -3.33
CA THR A 102 -19.05 13.36 -1.98
C THR A 102 -17.81 12.60 -1.50
N ILE A 103 -17.34 12.92 -0.29
CA ILE A 103 -16.27 12.22 0.41
C ILE A 103 -16.89 11.48 1.59
N TYR A 104 -16.64 10.18 1.66
CA TYR A 104 -17.07 9.29 2.72
C TYR A 104 -15.91 9.00 3.66
N THR A 105 -16.11 9.18 4.96
CA THR A 105 -15.17 8.73 5.98
C THR A 105 -15.67 7.41 6.55
N VAL A 106 -14.92 6.34 6.33
CA VAL A 106 -15.27 4.97 6.75
C VAL A 106 -14.27 4.52 7.80
N GLU A 107 -14.77 4.04 8.93
CA GLU A 107 -13.99 3.30 9.92
C GLU A 107 -14.11 1.80 9.63
N SER A 108 -12.97 1.13 9.61
CA SER A 108 -12.85 -0.32 9.44
C SER A 108 -12.19 -0.90 10.68
N VAL A 109 -12.90 -1.74 11.42
CA VAL A 109 -12.37 -2.44 12.60
C VAL A 109 -12.22 -3.92 12.25
N PRO A 110 -11.04 -4.54 12.40
CA PRO A 110 -10.86 -5.95 12.08
C PRO A 110 -11.80 -6.85 12.88
N LEU A 111 -12.16 -8.00 12.31
CA LEU A 111 -12.85 -9.07 13.04
C LEU A 111 -11.93 -9.66 14.12
N ASP A 112 -12.50 -10.24 15.18
CA ASP A 112 -11.75 -10.73 16.35
C ASP A 112 -10.69 -11.78 16.00
N ASP A 113 -10.89 -12.57 14.95
CA ASP A 113 -10.00 -13.63 14.48
C ASP A 113 -9.23 -13.26 13.18
N ALA A 114 -9.37 -12.02 12.72
CA ALA A 114 -8.70 -11.55 11.52
C ALA A 114 -7.16 -11.57 11.72
N PRO A 115 -6.39 -12.11 10.76
CA PRO A 115 -4.92 -12.14 10.82
C PRO A 115 -4.30 -10.77 10.47
N VAL A 116 -4.77 -9.72 11.13
CA VAL A 116 -4.48 -8.31 10.88
C VAL A 116 -3.79 -7.69 12.10
N VAL A 117 -2.86 -6.76 11.87
CA VAL A 117 -2.06 -6.13 12.94
C VAL A 117 -2.63 -4.81 13.46
N TRP A 118 -3.53 -4.19 12.70
CA TRP A 118 -4.12 -2.87 13.00
C TRP A 118 -5.25 -2.98 14.02
N GLY A 119 -5.38 -1.99 14.89
CA GLY A 119 -6.54 -1.87 15.79
C GLY A 119 -7.75 -1.30 15.04
N LYS A 120 -7.51 -0.40 14.09
CA LYS A 120 -8.49 0.05 13.09
C LYS A 120 -7.83 0.78 11.94
N GLU A 121 -8.60 0.95 10.88
CA GLU A 121 -8.30 1.77 9.72
C GLU A 121 -9.38 2.83 9.51
N ILE A 122 -8.99 4.02 9.04
CA ILE A 122 -9.91 5.08 8.63
C ILE A 122 -9.60 5.47 7.20
N LEU A 123 -10.60 5.37 6.33
CA LEU A 123 -10.50 5.70 4.92
C LEU A 123 -11.34 6.92 4.59
N GLU A 124 -10.78 7.85 3.84
CA GLU A 124 -11.53 8.90 3.16
C GLU A 124 -11.63 8.55 1.69
N ILE A 125 -12.84 8.22 1.24
CA ILE A 125 -13.11 7.69 -0.10
C ILE A 125 -14.02 8.66 -0.83
N ARG A 126 -13.62 9.08 -2.03
CA ARG A 126 -14.42 9.92 -2.91
C ARG A 126 -15.48 9.08 -3.64
N ASP A 127 -16.60 9.70 -4.04
CA ASP A 127 -17.72 9.05 -4.74
C ASP A 127 -17.38 8.38 -6.08
N ASP A 128 -16.20 8.62 -6.63
CA ASP A 128 -15.62 7.92 -7.77
C ASP A 128 -14.56 6.86 -7.37
N TYR A 129 -14.60 6.40 -6.12
CA TYR A 129 -13.79 5.34 -5.51
C TYR A 129 -12.31 5.66 -5.31
N LEU A 130 -11.92 6.94 -5.39
CA LEU A 130 -10.55 7.33 -5.05
C LEU A 130 -10.36 7.40 -3.54
N ILE A 131 -9.31 6.73 -3.05
CA ILE A 131 -8.86 6.87 -1.67
C ILE A 131 -8.05 8.18 -1.57
N LEU A 132 -8.59 9.16 -0.84
CA LEU A 132 -7.94 10.44 -0.59
C LEU A 132 -6.97 10.34 0.58
N GLU A 133 -7.39 9.63 1.64
CA GLU A 133 -6.58 9.36 2.81
C GLU A 133 -6.86 7.94 3.32
N HIS A 134 -5.81 7.26 3.82
CA HIS A 134 -5.94 6.01 4.55
C HIS A 134 -5.03 6.04 5.80
N SER A 135 -5.66 6.04 6.97
CA SER A 135 -5.00 6.12 8.29
C SER A 135 -5.05 4.77 9.00
N PHE A 136 -3.91 4.31 9.51
CA PHE A 136 -3.74 3.03 10.19
C PHE A 136 -3.43 3.26 11.66
N PHE A 137 -4.21 2.64 12.55
CA PHE A 137 -4.06 2.75 14.00
C PHE A 137 -3.62 1.42 14.61
N ASP A 138 -2.77 1.46 15.64
CA ASP A 138 -2.42 0.28 16.41
C ASP A 138 -3.54 -0.12 17.40
N GLN A 139 -3.29 -1.19 18.17
CA GLN A 139 -4.22 -1.71 19.19
C GLN A 139 -4.48 -0.73 20.34
N ASP A 140 -3.59 0.26 20.55
CA ASP A 140 -3.75 1.34 21.53
C ASP A 140 -4.51 2.56 20.93
N MET A 141 -5.03 2.44 19.71
CA MET A 141 -5.67 3.51 18.95
C MET A 141 -4.76 4.70 18.65
N LYS A 142 -3.44 4.47 18.57
CA LYS A 142 -2.47 5.49 18.15
C LYS A 142 -2.26 5.38 16.65
N LEU A 143 -2.21 6.54 15.99
CA LEU A 143 -1.93 6.60 14.56
C LEU A 143 -0.49 6.15 14.30
N VAL A 144 -0.33 5.13 13.45
CA VAL A 144 0.98 4.57 13.07
C VAL A 144 1.43 5.04 11.69
N LYS A 145 0.52 4.97 10.71
CA LYS A 145 0.81 5.27 9.30
C LYS A 145 -0.37 6.01 8.68
N LYS A 146 -0.08 6.89 7.73
CA LYS A 146 -1.08 7.59 6.92
C LYS A 146 -0.63 7.64 5.46
N LEU A 147 -1.51 7.21 4.56
CA LEU A 147 -1.38 7.38 3.12
C LEU A 147 -2.26 8.55 2.68
N THR A 148 -1.72 9.45 1.86
CA THR A 148 -2.47 10.61 1.36
C THR A 148 -2.26 10.75 -0.14
N THR A 149 -3.35 10.84 -0.87
CA THR A 149 -3.37 11.10 -2.31
C THR A 149 -3.40 12.60 -2.55
N ARG A 150 -2.39 13.14 -3.25
CA ARG A 150 -2.21 14.60 -3.40
C ARG A 150 -2.39 15.14 -4.82
N ALA A 151 -2.04 14.34 -5.82
CA ALA A 151 -1.98 14.78 -7.22
C ALA A 151 -2.77 13.81 -8.09
N ILE A 152 -4.09 13.91 -8.04
CA ILE A 152 -5.00 13.07 -8.81
C ILE A 152 -4.92 13.46 -10.29
N GLY A 153 -4.69 12.49 -11.16
CA GLY A 153 -4.57 12.69 -12.60
C GLY A 153 -4.77 11.41 -13.40
N PRO A 154 -4.86 11.52 -14.74
CA PRO A 154 -5.03 10.35 -15.58
C PRO A 154 -3.74 9.52 -15.67
N LEU A 155 -3.84 8.23 -15.38
CA LEU A 155 -2.79 7.23 -15.62
C LEU A 155 -3.40 6.01 -16.31
N GLY A 156 -2.92 5.70 -17.52
CA GLY A 156 -3.39 4.52 -18.27
C GLY A 156 -4.89 4.53 -18.60
N GLY A 157 -5.52 5.70 -18.72
CA GLY A 157 -6.95 5.85 -19.02
C GLY A 157 -7.89 5.79 -17.81
N LYS A 158 -7.34 5.72 -16.58
CA LYS A 158 -8.10 5.85 -15.33
C LYS A 158 -7.58 7.04 -14.52
N LEU A 159 -8.41 7.60 -13.65
CA LEU A 159 -7.98 8.59 -12.67
C LEU A 159 -7.33 7.87 -11.49
N PHE A 160 -6.18 8.38 -11.04
CA PHE A 160 -5.41 7.92 -9.89
C PHE A 160 -4.82 9.12 -9.16
#